data_AF-A0A258EAS1-F1
#
_entry.id   AF-A0A258EAS1-F1
#
_cell.length_a   1.000
_cell.length_b   1.000
_cell.length_c   1.000
_cell.angle_alpha   90.00
_cell.angle_beta   90.00
_cell.angle_gamma   90.00
#
_symmetry.space_group_name_H-M   'P 1'
#
loop_
_entity.id
_entity.type
_entity.pdbx_description
1 polymer ?
#
loop_
_entity_poly.entity_id
_entity_poly.type
_entity_poly.pdbx_seq_one_letter_code
_entity_poly.pdbx_strand_id
1 'polypeptide(L)'
;TEKNQSLGGPNSKSLTFSEAIFGDQANFRSTESSLEFDPLMQVALRGNDDQLLAMEDVDPDTPVLYISPNQDLKTNPIVPVINSAGVVSEWDIRVVPEQPVLVIGQNERLVKVPKNSNARIAVEEPCLQSATPYFSDGTNDYYFYTDAFCGGGGIGGTPGGGSGGGTTGCDRDQNSNPDKLDRAKFDSDYWFDEAEGWLDGKPEVYYILFTGASQPHLAQLPPKSLPLVDRSRWKDCGVFSCNPEWVYNINLEMFNWDPQLYGRAVVVWFYEYDPGDSESRTSSVSVKDAAGNTQTFSRTWTVSNNDFDLFGSPVDFCDDATGSNLKIYTTGRFQFGMTIDA
;
A
#
# COMPACT_ATOMS: atom_id res chain seq x y z
N THR A 1 9.16 34.71 -10.55
CA THR A 1 8.80 35.12 -9.17
C THR A 1 10.03 35.65 -8.45
N GLU A 2 9.95 36.79 -7.76
CA GLU A 2 11.05 37.24 -6.90
C GLU A 2 11.10 36.39 -5.63
N LYS A 3 12.31 36.14 -5.09
CA LYS A 3 12.57 35.24 -3.96
C LYS A 3 11.64 35.43 -2.76
N ASN A 4 11.22 36.67 -2.51
CA ASN A 4 10.45 37.07 -1.33
C ASN A 4 8.97 37.35 -1.61
N GLN A 5 8.47 37.01 -2.81
CA GLN A 5 7.07 37.21 -3.16
C GLN A 5 6.21 36.15 -2.46
N SER A 6 5.19 36.60 -1.72
CA SER A 6 4.19 35.75 -1.07
C SER A 6 3.44 34.90 -2.10
N LEU A 7 3.24 33.63 -1.79
CA LEU A 7 2.43 32.69 -2.55
C LEU A 7 1.10 32.44 -1.83
N GLY A 8 0.02 32.49 -2.62
CA GLY A 8 -1.34 32.18 -2.23
C GLY A 8 -2.24 33.40 -1.98
N GLY A 9 -3.55 33.19 -2.12
CA GLY A 9 -4.60 34.18 -1.91
C GLY A 9 -4.78 34.63 -0.45
N PRO A 10 -5.72 35.56 -0.17
CA PRO A 10 -5.89 36.23 1.14
C PRO A 10 -6.18 35.31 2.34
N ASN A 11 -6.38 34.01 2.11
CA ASN A 11 -6.69 33.00 3.13
C ASN A 11 -5.57 31.96 3.32
N SER A 12 -4.47 32.01 2.56
CA SER A 12 -3.29 31.18 2.83
C SER A 12 -2.37 31.90 3.82
N LYS A 13 -1.77 31.17 4.76
CA LYS A 13 -0.61 31.71 5.49
C LYS A 13 0.45 32.03 4.45
N SER A 14 0.75 33.30 4.24
CA SER A 14 1.62 33.82 3.19
C SER A 14 2.98 33.11 3.21
N LEU A 15 3.17 32.16 2.29
CA LEU A 15 4.39 31.38 2.17
C LEU A 15 5.13 31.91 0.94
N THR A 16 6.32 32.47 1.08
CA THR A 16 7.08 33.02 -0.04
C THR A 16 7.56 31.92 -0.99
N PHE A 17 7.92 32.26 -2.23
CA PHE A 17 8.50 31.30 -3.18
C PHE A 17 9.74 30.58 -2.62
N SER A 18 10.57 31.31 -1.86
CA SER A 18 11.68 30.71 -1.14
C SER A 18 11.21 29.76 -0.03
N GLU A 19 10.18 30.10 0.73
CA GLU A 19 9.64 29.21 1.78
C GLU A 19 8.88 28.00 1.20
N ALA A 20 8.30 28.12 0.00
CA ALA A 20 7.72 26.98 -0.71
C ALA A 20 8.78 25.97 -1.12
N ILE A 21 9.86 26.45 -1.75
CA ILE A 21 10.92 25.56 -2.26
C ILE A 21 11.85 25.08 -1.14
N PHE A 22 12.11 25.91 -0.12
CA PHE A 22 13.15 25.65 0.87
C PHE A 22 12.65 25.53 2.32
N GLY A 23 11.34 25.68 2.56
CA GLY A 23 10.77 25.65 3.92
C GLY A 23 11.16 26.85 4.79
N ASP A 24 10.68 26.84 6.05
CA ASP A 24 11.10 27.80 7.08
C ASP A 24 12.56 27.52 7.48
N GLN A 25 13.46 28.50 7.24
CA GLN A 25 14.89 28.36 7.46
C GLN A 25 15.27 28.08 8.93
N ALA A 26 14.36 28.29 9.89
CA ALA A 26 14.57 27.89 11.28
C ALA A 26 14.64 26.35 11.46
N ASN A 27 14.05 25.57 10.54
CA ASN A 27 14.04 24.11 10.59
C ASN A 27 15.17 23.45 9.79
N PHE A 28 15.94 24.23 9.03
CA PHE A 28 17.05 23.74 8.21
C PHE A 28 18.29 24.61 8.42
N ARG A 29 18.95 24.44 9.57
CA ARG A 29 20.35 24.87 9.68
C ARG A 29 21.26 23.80 9.10
N SER A 30 21.63 23.98 7.83
CA SER A 30 22.81 23.37 7.22
C SER A 30 23.57 24.48 6.49
N THR A 31 24.73 24.84 7.01
CA THR A 31 25.62 25.87 6.48
C THR A 31 26.66 25.26 5.53
N GLU A 32 26.24 24.53 4.49
CA GLU A 32 27.12 24.01 3.44
C GLU A 32 26.42 24.01 2.07
N SER A 33 27.18 24.33 1.02
CA SER A 33 26.71 25.02 -0.19
C SER A 33 26.51 24.14 -1.44
N SER A 34 25.89 22.97 -1.30
CA SER A 34 25.47 22.20 -2.47
C SER A 34 24.12 21.56 -2.20
N LEU A 35 23.05 22.27 -2.59
CA LEU A 35 21.70 21.77 -2.87
C LEU A 35 21.37 20.47 -2.14
N GLU A 36 20.97 20.57 -0.86
CA GLU A 36 20.29 19.48 -0.15
C GLU A 36 18.94 19.24 -0.87
N PHE A 37 18.98 18.40 -1.89
CA PHE A 37 17.81 17.75 -2.44
C PHE A 37 17.18 16.95 -1.29
N ASP A 38 15.95 17.29 -0.90
CA ASP A 38 15.18 16.40 -0.02
C ASP A 38 15.02 15.09 -0.80
N PRO A 39 15.63 13.96 -0.36
CA PRO A 39 15.56 12.70 -1.08
C PRO A 39 14.13 12.15 -1.19
N LEU A 40 13.19 12.76 -0.46
CA LEU A 40 11.78 12.47 -0.56
C LEU A 40 11.08 13.25 -1.66
N MET A 41 11.71 14.21 -2.32
CA MET A 41 11.06 14.96 -3.39
C MET A 41 10.88 14.07 -4.63
N GLN A 42 9.63 13.83 -5.01
CA GLN A 42 9.22 13.09 -6.21
C GLN A 42 8.70 14.04 -7.28
N VAL A 43 8.91 13.65 -8.54
CA VAL A 43 8.35 14.32 -9.72
C VAL A 43 7.46 13.32 -10.45
N ALA A 44 6.20 13.68 -10.69
CA ALA A 44 5.24 12.87 -11.44
C ALA A 44 4.61 13.70 -12.57
N LEU A 45 4.35 13.09 -13.73
CA LEU A 45 3.62 13.72 -14.82
C LEU A 45 2.12 13.40 -14.67
N ARG A 46 1.26 14.42 -14.76
CA ARG A 46 -0.20 14.24 -14.69
C ARG A 46 -0.89 14.94 -15.87
N GLY A 47 -1.78 14.21 -16.54
CA GLY A 47 -2.57 14.67 -17.69
C GLY A 47 -3.60 13.60 -18.08
N ASN A 48 -4.27 13.79 -19.21
CA ASN A 48 -5.09 12.72 -19.80
C ASN A 48 -4.21 11.55 -20.29
N ASP A 49 -4.79 10.36 -20.48
CA ASP A 49 -4.04 9.15 -20.86
C ASP A 49 -3.21 9.32 -22.15
N ASP A 50 -3.71 10.10 -23.10
CA ASP A 50 -3.05 10.44 -24.36
C ASP A 50 -1.96 11.52 -24.23
N GLN A 51 -1.84 12.13 -23.05
CA GLN A 51 -0.87 13.16 -22.71
C GLN A 51 0.25 12.65 -21.79
N LEU A 52 0.21 11.37 -21.38
CA LEU A 52 1.25 10.75 -20.58
C LEU A 52 2.45 10.41 -21.48
N LEU A 53 3.51 11.21 -21.34
CA LEU A 53 4.76 11.07 -22.07
C LEU A 53 5.85 10.47 -21.18
N ALA A 54 6.85 9.83 -21.78
CA ALA A 54 8.08 9.52 -21.06
C ALA A 54 8.71 10.84 -20.58
N MET A 55 9.35 10.85 -19.41
CA MET A 55 9.91 12.07 -18.81
C MET A 55 10.95 12.76 -19.71
N GLU A 56 11.62 12.00 -20.58
CA GLU A 56 12.56 12.50 -21.60
C GLU A 56 11.89 13.25 -22.75
N ASP A 57 10.58 13.02 -22.96
CA ASP A 57 9.76 13.64 -23.99
C ASP A 57 8.89 14.79 -23.45
N VAL A 58 9.00 15.11 -22.16
CA VAL A 58 8.25 16.21 -21.53
C VAL A 58 8.76 17.56 -22.03
N ASP A 59 7.83 18.40 -22.50
CA ASP A 59 8.14 19.74 -22.96
C ASP A 59 8.77 20.58 -21.81
N PRO A 60 9.94 21.21 -22.00
CA PRO A 60 10.52 22.14 -21.02
C PRO A 60 9.57 23.26 -20.57
N ASP A 61 8.57 23.61 -21.38
CA ASP A 61 7.56 24.60 -21.05
C ASP A 61 6.39 24.06 -20.19
N THR A 62 6.42 22.77 -19.86
CA THR A 62 5.39 22.11 -19.04
C THR A 62 5.31 22.75 -17.66
N PRO A 63 4.12 23.20 -17.22
CA PRO A 63 3.97 23.86 -15.92
C PRO A 63 4.23 22.88 -14.77
N VAL A 64 4.84 23.42 -13.70
CA VAL A 64 5.23 22.68 -12.50
C VAL A 64 4.28 23.00 -11.37
N LEU A 65 3.66 21.98 -10.82
CA LEU A 65 2.78 22.02 -9.67
C LEU A 65 3.56 21.62 -8.43
N TYR A 66 3.49 22.42 -7.36
CA TYR A 66 4.17 22.11 -6.10
C TYR A 66 3.17 21.78 -5.00
N ILE A 67 3.30 20.61 -4.39
CA ILE A 67 2.51 20.19 -3.23
C ILE A 67 3.37 20.35 -1.99
N SER A 68 2.97 21.26 -1.10
CA SER A 68 3.66 21.45 0.16
C SER A 68 3.53 20.20 1.05
N PRO A 69 4.60 19.76 1.73
CA PRO A 69 4.59 18.63 2.67
C PRO A 69 3.46 18.65 3.70
N ASN A 70 3.06 19.85 4.15
CA ASN A 70 2.08 20.04 5.22
C ASN A 70 0.68 20.34 4.68
N GLN A 71 0.46 20.26 3.37
CA GLN A 71 -0.82 20.58 2.76
C GLN A 71 -1.77 19.39 2.84
N ASP A 72 -2.86 19.54 3.58
CA ASP A 72 -3.97 18.58 3.55
C ASP A 72 -4.79 18.78 2.27
N LEU A 73 -4.54 17.93 1.27
CA LEU A 73 -5.22 17.98 -0.01
C LEU A 73 -6.72 17.62 0.06
N LYS A 74 -7.20 17.01 1.16
CA LYS A 74 -8.63 16.73 1.35
C LYS A 74 -9.40 17.99 1.71
N THR A 75 -8.82 18.85 2.55
CA THR A 75 -9.46 20.08 3.02
C THR A 75 -9.04 21.32 2.22
N ASN A 76 -7.85 21.29 1.61
CA ASN A 76 -7.33 22.34 0.74
C ASN A 76 -6.68 21.77 -0.54
N PRO A 77 -7.48 21.51 -1.59
CA PRO A 77 -7.00 20.92 -2.85
C PRO A 77 -6.37 21.95 -3.80
N ILE A 78 -6.20 23.21 -3.38
CA ILE A 78 -5.65 24.28 -4.23
C ILE A 78 -4.14 24.35 -4.05
N VAL A 79 -3.39 24.18 -5.14
CA VAL A 79 -1.93 24.10 -5.14
C VAL A 79 -1.31 25.15 -6.07
N PRO A 80 -0.11 25.66 -5.75
CA PRO A 80 0.62 26.57 -6.63
C PRO A 80 1.11 25.84 -7.90
N VAL A 81 0.94 26.51 -9.03
CA VAL A 81 1.46 26.13 -10.34
C VAL A 81 2.40 27.20 -10.84
N ILE A 82 3.55 26.80 -11.36
CA ILE A 82 4.62 27.65 -11.83
C ILE A 82 4.82 27.32 -13.31
N ASN A 83 4.55 28.25 -14.20
CA ASN A 83 4.84 28.05 -15.62
C ASN A 83 6.33 28.28 -15.93
N SER A 84 6.75 28.00 -17.16
CA SER A 84 8.16 28.17 -17.59
C SER A 84 8.67 29.61 -17.53
N ALA A 85 7.77 30.59 -17.59
CA ALA A 85 8.09 32.00 -17.36
C ALA A 85 8.27 32.36 -15.87
N GLY A 86 8.10 31.40 -14.96
CA GLY A 86 8.17 31.59 -13.52
C GLY A 86 7.02 32.44 -12.98
N VAL A 87 5.86 32.42 -13.62
CA VAL A 87 4.62 33.02 -13.13
C VAL A 87 3.89 32.00 -12.28
N VAL A 88 3.44 32.42 -11.11
CA VAL A 88 2.67 31.57 -10.18
C VAL A 88 1.19 31.79 -10.39
N SER A 89 0.46 30.70 -10.57
CA SER A 89 -0.99 30.61 -10.53
C SER A 89 -1.44 29.57 -9.50
N GLU A 90 -2.73 29.50 -9.22
CA GLU A 90 -3.33 28.47 -8.37
C GLU A 90 -4.11 27.47 -9.23
N TRP A 91 -4.14 26.21 -8.82
CA TRP A 91 -4.87 25.16 -9.51
C TRP A 91 -5.55 24.22 -8.51
N ASP A 92 -6.77 23.77 -8.84
CA ASP A 92 -7.51 22.79 -8.05
C ASP A 92 -7.24 21.39 -8.59
N ILE A 93 -6.59 20.55 -7.77
CA ILE A 93 -6.16 19.20 -8.18
C ILE A 93 -7.31 18.23 -8.50
N ARG A 94 -8.55 18.62 -8.20
CA ARG A 94 -9.75 17.83 -8.53
C ARG A 94 -10.19 18.03 -9.97
N VAL A 95 -9.69 19.07 -10.64
CA VAL A 95 -9.91 19.32 -12.06
C VAL A 95 -8.78 18.63 -12.82
N VAL A 96 -9.08 17.89 -13.88
CA VAL A 96 -8.04 17.29 -14.74
C VAL A 96 -7.44 18.41 -15.61
N PRO A 97 -6.11 18.52 -15.73
CA PRO A 97 -5.52 19.63 -16.45
C PRO A 97 -5.66 19.40 -17.96
N GLU A 98 -5.94 20.47 -18.71
CA GLU A 98 -6.08 20.40 -20.18
C GLU A 98 -4.74 20.12 -20.88
N GLN A 99 -3.64 20.42 -20.22
CA GLN A 99 -2.27 20.14 -20.65
C GLN A 99 -1.55 19.39 -19.52
N PRO A 100 -0.56 18.53 -19.85
CA PRO A 100 0.19 17.83 -18.82
C PRO A 100 0.86 18.82 -17.85
N VAL A 101 0.97 18.42 -16.59
CA VAL A 101 1.63 19.18 -15.53
C VAL A 101 2.63 18.30 -14.80
N LEU A 102 3.77 18.87 -14.43
CA LEU A 102 4.78 18.21 -13.60
C LEU A 102 4.48 18.45 -12.13
N VAL A 103 4.13 17.41 -11.39
CA VAL A 103 3.85 17.47 -9.96
C VAL A 103 5.13 17.21 -9.18
N ILE A 104 5.55 18.17 -8.37
CA ILE A 104 6.62 18.05 -7.39
C ILE A 104 6.01 18.00 -6.00
N GLY A 105 6.28 16.92 -5.26
CA GLY A 105 5.80 16.76 -3.89
C GLY A 105 6.70 15.83 -3.10
N GLN A 106 6.46 15.69 -1.80
CA GLN A 106 7.13 14.66 -1.01
C GLN A 106 6.58 13.28 -1.33
N ASN A 107 7.48 12.30 -1.31
CA ASN A 107 7.23 10.89 -1.46
C ASN A 107 6.34 10.45 -0.31
N GLU A 108 5.06 10.21 -0.62
CA GLU A 108 4.06 9.75 0.35
C GLU A 108 4.42 8.42 1.02
N ARG A 109 5.42 7.69 0.50
CA ARG A 109 5.82 6.39 1.03
C ARG A 109 6.89 6.47 2.09
N LEU A 110 7.65 7.56 2.22
CA LEU A 110 8.81 7.63 3.12
C LEU A 110 8.70 8.78 4.13
N VAL A 111 9.14 8.52 5.35
CA VAL A 111 9.13 9.43 6.51
C VAL A 111 10.56 9.66 6.97
N LYS A 112 10.96 10.93 7.11
CA LYS A 112 12.29 11.34 7.56
C LYS A 112 12.31 11.51 9.09
N VAL A 113 13.23 10.84 9.77
CA VAL A 113 13.40 10.86 11.23
C VAL A 113 14.85 11.23 11.59
N PRO A 114 15.11 12.28 12.40
CA PRO A 114 16.47 12.62 12.82
C PRO A 114 17.12 11.54 13.69
N LYS A 115 18.42 11.26 13.47
CA LYS A 115 19.19 10.24 14.22
C LYS A 115 19.44 10.56 15.70
N ASN A 116 19.03 11.73 16.18
CA ASN A 116 19.31 12.16 17.55
C ASN A 116 18.55 11.28 18.55
N SER A 117 19.28 10.70 19.51
CA SER A 117 18.74 9.79 20.53
C SER A 117 17.64 10.42 21.38
N ASN A 118 17.66 11.74 21.57
CA ASN A 118 16.59 12.46 22.27
C ASN A 118 15.34 12.68 21.40
N ALA A 119 15.46 12.66 20.07
CA ALA A 119 14.33 12.75 19.15
C ALA A 119 13.60 11.40 19.00
N ARG A 120 14.33 10.27 19.02
CA ARG A 120 13.75 8.92 19.07
C ARG A 120 12.90 8.66 20.32
N ILE A 121 13.17 9.37 21.42
CA ILE A 121 12.40 9.27 22.68
C ILE A 121 11.13 10.14 22.65
N ALA A 122 11.07 11.14 21.77
CA ALA A 122 9.94 12.05 21.65
C ALA A 122 8.90 11.63 20.58
N VAL A 123 9.22 10.64 19.75
CA VAL A 123 8.23 9.98 18.90
C VAL A 123 7.75 8.74 19.67
N GLU A 124 6.65 8.88 20.40
CA GLU A 124 6.03 7.85 21.25
C GLU A 124 5.46 6.65 20.44
N GLU A 125 6.07 6.28 19.32
CA GLU A 125 5.58 5.23 18.43
C GLU A 125 6.43 3.95 18.60
N PRO A 126 5.90 2.88 19.25
CA PRO A 126 6.65 1.67 19.57
C PRO A 126 7.24 0.96 18.35
N CYS A 127 6.63 1.11 17.17
CA CYS A 127 7.10 0.51 15.92
C CYS A 127 8.40 1.15 15.39
N LEU A 128 8.64 2.44 15.61
CA LEU A 128 9.88 3.10 15.16
C LEU A 128 11.12 2.61 15.92
N GLN A 129 10.94 2.05 17.12
CA GLN A 129 12.04 1.50 17.91
C GLN A 129 12.54 0.15 17.38
N SER A 130 11.67 -0.61 16.71
CA SER A 130 11.99 -1.90 16.09
C SER A 130 12.16 -1.83 14.57
N ALA A 131 11.72 -0.74 13.93
CA ALA A 131 11.87 -0.54 12.50
C ALA A 131 13.34 -0.32 12.09
N THR A 132 13.74 -0.96 10.99
CA THR A 132 15.01 -0.68 10.33
C THR A 132 14.77 0.40 9.27
N PRO A 133 15.54 1.51 9.28
CA PRO A 133 15.37 2.52 8.24
C PRO A 133 15.67 1.92 6.86
N TYR A 134 14.83 2.27 5.88
CA TYR A 134 15.03 1.93 4.48
C TYR A 134 16.36 2.45 3.95
N PHE A 135 16.70 3.67 4.34
CA PHE A 135 17.97 4.32 4.05
C PHE A 135 18.32 5.29 5.18
N SER A 136 19.60 5.59 5.35
CA SER A 136 20.07 6.56 6.34
C SER A 136 21.19 7.41 5.74
N ASP A 137 21.18 8.71 6.04
CA ASP A 137 22.28 9.63 5.72
C ASP A 137 23.11 9.99 6.98
N GLY A 138 23.98 10.99 6.90
CA GLY A 138 24.80 11.42 8.05
C GLY A 138 24.01 11.99 9.24
N THR A 139 22.74 12.33 9.05
CA THR A 139 21.91 13.14 9.95
C THR A 139 20.52 12.54 10.24
N ASN A 140 19.95 11.77 9.32
CA ASN A 140 18.58 11.25 9.35
C ASN A 140 18.52 9.77 8.98
N ASP A 141 17.47 9.13 9.48
CA ASP A 141 16.96 7.82 9.13
C ASP A 141 15.66 8.00 8.34
N TYR A 142 15.47 7.22 7.27
CA TYR A 142 14.30 7.30 6.40
C TYR A 142 13.55 5.97 6.49
N TYR A 143 12.28 6.01 6.87
CA TYR A 143 11.41 4.85 7.08
C TYR A 143 10.28 4.86 6.08
N PHE A 144 9.68 3.70 5.76
CA PHE A 144 8.39 3.74 5.07
C PHE A 144 7.30 4.27 6.01
N TYR A 145 6.28 4.94 5.47
CA TYR A 145 5.16 5.48 6.24
C TYR A 145 4.48 4.39 7.08
N THR A 146 4.40 3.16 6.55
CA THR A 146 3.94 1.97 7.26
C THR A 146 4.73 1.66 8.52
N ASP A 147 6.03 1.86 8.47
CA ASP A 147 6.97 1.51 9.54
C ASP A 147 7.05 2.62 10.58
N ALA A 148 6.88 3.87 10.14
CA ALA A 148 6.88 5.05 11.01
C ALA A 148 5.59 5.20 11.83
N PHE A 149 4.46 4.72 11.34
CA PHE A 149 3.13 4.89 11.93
C PHE A 149 2.41 3.58 12.28
N CYS A 150 3.16 2.50 12.51
CA CYS A 150 2.64 1.23 13.06
C CYS A 150 1.48 0.64 12.24
N GLY A 151 1.51 0.78 10.91
CA GLY A 151 0.48 0.25 10.01
C GLY A 151 -0.42 1.31 9.40
N GLY A 152 -0.07 1.69 8.18
CA GLY A 152 -0.92 2.43 7.27
C GLY A 152 -0.37 2.33 5.84
N GLY A 153 -0.73 1.25 5.14
CA GLY A 153 -0.69 1.17 3.67
C GLY A 153 0.67 1.03 2.97
N GLY A 154 1.03 -0.21 2.64
CA GLY A 154 1.52 -0.56 1.30
C GLY A 154 2.96 -0.22 0.85
N ILE A 155 3.66 -1.30 0.48
CA ILE A 155 4.68 -1.40 -0.58
C ILE A 155 6.09 -0.89 -0.23
N GLY A 156 6.94 -1.80 0.26
CA GLY A 156 8.38 -1.57 0.28
C GLY A 156 9.13 -2.55 1.18
N GLY A 157 9.24 -3.81 0.79
CA GLY A 157 10.18 -4.71 1.47
C GLY A 157 11.62 -4.22 1.29
N THR A 158 12.43 -4.23 2.35
CA THR A 158 13.89 -4.38 2.23
C THR A 158 14.51 -4.88 3.56
N PRO A 159 15.78 -5.31 3.55
CA PRO A 159 16.22 -6.64 3.98
C PRO A 159 16.80 -6.64 5.40
N GLY A 160 16.83 -7.84 6.00
CA GLY A 160 17.19 -8.05 7.39
C GLY A 160 18.51 -7.43 7.85
N GLY A 161 18.49 -7.00 9.12
CA GLY A 161 19.64 -6.57 9.89
C GLY A 161 19.66 -7.16 11.30
N GLY A 162 19.19 -8.40 11.47
CA GLY A 162 19.33 -9.15 12.73
C GLY A 162 20.63 -9.96 12.74
N SER A 163 21.73 -9.38 13.20
CA SER A 163 22.91 -10.12 13.61
C SER A 163 22.78 -10.48 15.09
N GLY A 164 22.32 -11.70 15.38
CA GLY A 164 22.12 -12.14 16.75
C GLY A 164 21.80 -13.63 16.92
N GLY A 165 22.59 -14.51 16.29
CA GLY A 165 22.82 -15.87 16.79
C GLY A 165 21.71 -16.91 16.58
N GLY A 166 22.02 -17.88 15.72
CA GLY A 166 21.29 -19.14 15.64
C GLY A 166 20.59 -19.31 14.30
N THR A 167 20.89 -20.42 13.63
CA THR A 167 20.08 -20.95 12.55
C THR A 167 18.65 -21.19 13.08
N THR A 168 17.71 -20.33 12.77
CA THR A 168 16.28 -20.60 12.97
C THR A 168 15.56 -20.05 11.75
N GLY A 169 15.16 -20.96 10.86
CA GLY A 169 14.44 -20.64 9.62
C GLY A 169 13.08 -20.02 9.89
N CYS A 170 12.41 -19.60 8.82
CA CYS A 170 11.04 -19.08 8.82
C CYS A 170 10.09 -20.08 9.50
N ASP A 171 8.93 -19.63 10.02
CA ASP A 171 7.94 -20.52 10.66
C ASP A 171 7.66 -21.78 9.81
N ARG A 172 7.55 -21.58 8.49
CA ARG A 172 7.32 -22.62 7.48
C ARG A 172 8.55 -23.47 7.12
N ASP A 173 9.77 -23.07 7.49
CA ASP A 173 10.96 -23.93 7.33
C ASP A 173 10.98 -25.06 8.36
N GLN A 174 10.35 -24.83 9.52
CA GLN A 174 10.36 -25.76 10.65
C GLN A 174 9.06 -26.55 10.75
N ASN A 175 8.10 -26.27 9.86
CA ASN A 175 6.74 -26.76 9.94
C ASN A 175 6.19 -27.05 8.54
N SER A 176 5.95 -28.34 8.27
CA SER A 176 5.38 -28.81 7.00
C SER A 176 3.86 -28.97 7.05
N ASN A 177 3.20 -28.45 8.09
CA ASN A 177 1.74 -28.46 8.15
C ASN A 177 1.17 -27.52 7.09
N PRO A 178 -0.04 -27.78 6.59
CA PRO A 178 -0.70 -26.86 5.68
C PRO A 178 -0.95 -25.49 6.32
N ASP A 179 -0.72 -24.43 5.54
CA ASP A 179 -1.21 -23.09 5.85
C ASP A 179 -2.75 -23.12 5.89
N LYS A 180 -3.32 -22.33 6.79
CA LYS A 180 -4.76 -22.21 6.98
C LYS A 180 -5.19 -20.76 7.00
N LEU A 181 -6.38 -20.51 6.46
CA LEU A 181 -7.07 -19.25 6.64
C LEU A 181 -7.70 -19.25 8.05
N ASP A 182 -7.22 -18.37 8.92
CA ASP A 182 -7.65 -18.30 10.33
C ASP A 182 -8.87 -17.39 10.51
N ARG A 183 -8.79 -16.21 9.91
CA ARG A 183 -9.78 -15.15 10.07
C ARG A 183 -9.89 -14.29 8.83
N ALA A 184 -11.05 -13.71 8.61
CA ALA A 184 -11.30 -12.77 7.52
C ALA A 184 -12.35 -11.71 7.90
N LYS A 185 -12.30 -10.54 7.26
CA LYS A 185 -13.34 -9.51 7.33
C LYS A 185 -13.34 -8.60 6.10
N PHE A 186 -14.45 -7.92 5.87
CA PHE A 186 -14.49 -6.80 4.92
C PHE A 186 -13.79 -5.58 5.54
N ASP A 187 -13.14 -4.77 4.69
CA ASP A 187 -12.39 -3.60 5.15
C ASP A 187 -13.31 -2.46 5.60
N SER A 188 -14.50 -2.34 4.98
CA SER A 188 -15.52 -1.36 5.35
C SER A 188 -16.93 -1.91 5.11
N ASP A 189 -17.94 -1.28 5.74
CA ASP A 189 -19.35 -1.61 5.49
C ASP A 189 -19.74 -1.40 4.03
N TYR A 190 -19.14 -0.38 3.39
CA TYR A 190 -19.33 -0.13 1.97
C TYR A 190 -18.93 -1.35 1.14
N TRP A 191 -17.75 -1.92 1.35
CA TRP A 191 -17.30 -3.10 0.60
C TRP A 191 -18.12 -4.35 0.90
N PHE A 192 -18.61 -4.47 2.13
CA PHE A 192 -19.53 -5.55 2.47
C PHE A 192 -20.87 -5.41 1.77
N ASP A 193 -21.45 -4.21 1.71
CA ASP A 193 -22.74 -3.98 1.06
C ASP A 193 -22.63 -4.05 -0.47
N GLU A 194 -21.48 -3.71 -1.06
CA GLU A 194 -21.21 -3.94 -2.49
C GLU A 194 -21.06 -5.42 -2.84
N ALA A 195 -20.42 -6.20 -1.95
CA ALA A 195 -20.25 -7.64 -2.15
C ALA A 195 -21.55 -8.42 -1.91
N GLU A 196 -22.39 -7.99 -0.98
CA GLU A 196 -23.68 -8.63 -0.69
C GLU A 196 -24.71 -7.57 -0.32
N GLY A 197 -25.38 -7.06 -1.36
CA GLY A 197 -26.36 -5.99 -1.25
C GLY A 197 -27.71 -6.44 -0.68
N TRP A 198 -28.00 -7.74 -0.64
CA TRP A 198 -29.26 -8.24 -0.12
C TRP A 198 -29.25 -8.27 1.41
N LEU A 199 -30.32 -7.73 2.01
CA LEU A 199 -30.46 -7.65 3.47
C LEU A 199 -30.44 -9.04 4.15
N ASP A 200 -30.94 -10.06 3.45
CA ASP A 200 -30.95 -11.46 3.90
C ASP A 200 -29.83 -12.31 3.26
N GLY A 201 -29.01 -11.69 2.41
CA GLY A 201 -27.94 -12.36 1.68
C GLY A 201 -26.79 -12.77 2.59
N LYS A 202 -26.16 -13.89 2.27
CA LYS A 202 -25.01 -14.43 3.00
C LYS A 202 -23.82 -14.35 2.05
N PRO A 203 -22.82 -13.48 2.32
CA PRO A 203 -21.70 -13.34 1.40
C PRO A 203 -21.04 -14.69 1.12
N GLU A 204 -20.98 -15.07 -0.15
CA GLU A 204 -20.39 -16.32 -0.60
C GLU A 204 -18.95 -16.07 -1.03
N VAL A 205 -18.05 -15.92 -0.06
CA VAL A 205 -16.66 -15.53 -0.35
C VAL A 205 -15.81 -16.73 -0.77
N TYR A 206 -15.06 -16.59 -1.85
CA TYR A 206 -14.08 -17.55 -2.36
C TYR A 206 -12.69 -16.91 -2.41
N TYR A 207 -11.66 -17.75 -2.44
CA TYR A 207 -10.31 -17.31 -2.81
C TYR A 207 -9.64 -18.23 -3.82
N ILE A 208 -8.70 -17.65 -4.58
CA ILE A 208 -7.79 -18.32 -5.51
C ILE A 208 -6.36 -18.03 -5.06
N LEU A 209 -5.49 -19.04 -5.13
CA LEU A 209 -4.06 -18.87 -4.87
C LEU A 209 -3.29 -18.82 -6.18
N PHE A 210 -2.54 -17.75 -6.39
CA PHE A 210 -1.56 -17.62 -7.47
C PHE A 210 -0.16 -17.78 -6.91
N THR A 211 0.65 -18.62 -7.55
CA THR A 211 1.99 -18.96 -7.07
C THR A 211 3.06 -18.58 -8.09
N GLY A 212 4.33 -18.64 -7.67
CA GLY A 212 5.51 -18.48 -8.50
C GLY A 212 5.87 -19.70 -9.34
N ALA A 213 5.06 -20.77 -9.33
CA ALA A 213 5.33 -21.96 -10.11
C ALA A 213 5.25 -21.68 -11.62
N SER A 214 6.16 -22.29 -12.39
CA SER A 214 6.13 -22.24 -13.86
C SER A 214 5.13 -23.24 -14.47
N GLN A 215 4.77 -24.29 -13.71
CA GLN A 215 3.82 -25.31 -14.15
C GLN A 215 2.38 -24.81 -13.99
N PRO A 216 1.52 -24.83 -15.03
CA PRO A 216 0.19 -24.22 -14.99
C PRO A 216 -0.71 -24.67 -13.84
N HIS A 217 -0.69 -25.96 -13.49
CA HIS A 217 -1.52 -26.54 -12.43
C HIS A 217 -1.05 -26.20 -11.01
N LEU A 218 0.17 -25.69 -10.84
CA LEU A 218 0.71 -25.20 -9.57
C LEU A 218 0.70 -23.67 -9.51
N ALA A 219 0.77 -23.01 -10.67
CA ALA A 219 0.77 -21.56 -10.85
C ALA A 219 -0.54 -20.89 -10.38
N GLN A 220 -1.63 -21.65 -10.42
CA GLN A 220 -2.95 -21.28 -9.93
C GLN A 220 -3.61 -22.50 -9.29
N LEU A 221 -3.88 -22.44 -8.00
CA LEU A 221 -4.59 -23.50 -7.31
C LEU A 221 -6.11 -23.32 -7.45
N PRO A 222 -6.90 -24.41 -7.40
CA PRO A 222 -8.36 -24.32 -7.51
C PRO A 222 -8.96 -23.37 -6.48
N PRO A 223 -10.03 -22.62 -6.83
CA PRO A 223 -10.73 -21.78 -5.88
C PRO A 223 -11.27 -22.58 -4.69
N LYS A 224 -11.28 -21.97 -3.51
CA LYS A 224 -11.86 -22.55 -2.29
C LYS A 224 -12.83 -21.56 -1.67
N SER A 225 -14.00 -22.06 -1.26
CA SER A 225 -15.02 -21.28 -0.56
C SER A 225 -14.67 -21.13 0.91
N LEU A 226 -14.86 -19.94 1.47
CA LEU A 226 -14.90 -19.74 2.91
C LEU A 226 -16.17 -20.41 3.48
N PRO A 227 -16.16 -20.80 4.77
CA PRO A 227 -17.37 -21.30 5.41
C PRO A 227 -18.53 -20.30 5.27
N LEU A 228 -19.67 -20.78 4.79
CA LEU A 228 -20.87 -19.96 4.71
C LEU A 228 -21.37 -19.66 6.13
N VAL A 229 -21.20 -18.42 6.55
CA VAL A 229 -21.68 -17.92 7.85
C VAL A 229 -22.85 -16.97 7.66
N ASP A 230 -23.61 -16.75 8.73
CA ASP A 230 -24.70 -15.79 8.71
C ASP A 230 -24.19 -14.37 8.43
N ARG A 231 -24.99 -13.54 7.75
CA ARG A 231 -24.67 -12.12 7.46
C ARG A 231 -24.26 -11.37 8.73
N SER A 232 -24.94 -11.63 9.84
CA SER A 232 -24.65 -11.03 11.16
C SER A 232 -23.29 -11.41 11.74
N ARG A 233 -22.59 -12.41 11.19
CA ARG A 233 -21.24 -12.79 11.64
C ARG A 233 -20.16 -11.91 11.03
N TRP A 234 -20.47 -11.24 9.93
CA TRP A 234 -19.56 -10.32 9.23
C TRP A 234 -19.68 -8.88 9.72
N LYS A 235 -20.62 -8.59 10.62
CA LYS A 235 -20.95 -7.26 11.10
C LYS A 235 -21.27 -7.27 12.59
N ASP A 236 -20.74 -6.32 13.35
CA ASP A 236 -21.17 -6.06 14.73
C ASP A 236 -22.05 -4.81 14.75
N CYS A 237 -23.37 -5.02 14.73
CA CYS A 237 -24.35 -3.94 14.77
C CYS A 237 -24.88 -3.72 16.20
N GLY A 238 -24.48 -2.60 16.81
CA GLY A 238 -25.12 -2.04 17.99
C GLY A 238 -26.30 -1.11 17.66
N VAL A 239 -26.86 -0.45 18.67
CA VAL A 239 -28.04 0.44 18.51
C VAL A 239 -27.73 1.70 17.67
N PHE A 240 -26.46 2.14 17.62
CA PHE A 240 -26.05 3.39 16.97
C PHE A 240 -24.90 3.24 15.97
N SER A 241 -24.38 2.04 15.78
CA SER A 241 -23.26 1.77 14.89
C SER A 241 -23.35 0.35 14.37
N CYS A 242 -23.01 0.14 13.11
CA CYS A 242 -22.64 -1.16 12.60
C CYS A 242 -21.25 -1.04 11.98
N ASN A 243 -20.41 -2.06 12.13
CA ASN A 243 -19.09 -2.12 11.51
C ASN A 243 -18.80 -3.56 11.06
N PRO A 244 -17.90 -3.77 10.07
CA PRO A 244 -17.48 -5.11 9.71
C PRO A 244 -16.72 -5.79 10.86
N GLU A 245 -17.01 -7.06 11.06
CA GLU A 245 -16.46 -7.89 12.14
C GLU A 245 -15.64 -9.06 11.58
N TRP A 246 -14.65 -9.49 12.36
CA TRP A 246 -13.84 -10.65 12.04
C TRP A 246 -14.64 -11.95 12.17
N VAL A 247 -14.67 -12.71 11.08
CA VAL A 247 -15.04 -14.12 11.14
C VAL A 247 -13.81 -14.91 11.59
N TYR A 248 -13.76 -15.24 12.88
CA TYR A 248 -12.69 -16.03 13.48
C TYR A 248 -12.88 -17.54 13.34
N ASN A 249 -11.79 -18.29 13.56
CA ASN A 249 -11.75 -19.76 13.58
C ASN A 249 -12.25 -20.39 12.28
N ILE A 250 -11.96 -19.75 11.14
CA ILE A 250 -12.26 -20.29 9.82
C ILE A 250 -11.53 -21.64 9.66
N ASN A 251 -10.27 -21.72 10.10
CA ASN A 251 -9.43 -22.93 10.13
C ASN A 251 -9.48 -23.72 8.80
N LEU A 252 -9.52 -22.99 7.68
CA LEU A 252 -9.66 -23.58 6.36
C LEU A 252 -8.28 -23.84 5.77
N GLU A 253 -7.96 -25.11 5.58
CA GLU A 253 -6.72 -25.53 4.93
C GLU A 253 -6.59 -24.92 3.52
N MET A 254 -5.50 -24.19 3.30
CA MET A 254 -5.19 -23.52 2.05
C MET A 254 -4.31 -24.41 1.17
N PHE A 255 -3.09 -24.71 1.61
CA PHE A 255 -2.15 -25.58 0.91
C PHE A 255 -0.94 -25.87 1.81
N ASN A 256 -0.18 -26.92 1.48
CA ASN A 256 1.14 -27.13 2.07
C ASN A 256 2.17 -26.33 1.27
N TRP A 257 2.79 -25.33 1.89
CA TRP A 257 3.64 -24.39 1.18
C TRP A 257 5.07 -24.93 1.02
N ASP A 258 5.31 -25.64 -0.09
CA ASP A 258 6.67 -25.95 -0.53
C ASP A 258 7.24 -24.77 -1.34
N PRO A 259 8.25 -24.03 -0.82
CA PRO A 259 8.80 -22.87 -1.52
C PRO A 259 9.56 -23.25 -2.80
N GLN A 260 9.96 -24.52 -2.99
CA GLN A 260 10.56 -25.00 -4.23
C GLN A 260 9.52 -25.22 -5.33
N LEU A 261 8.29 -25.60 -4.95
CA LEU A 261 7.20 -25.82 -5.90
C LEU A 261 6.42 -24.54 -6.20
N TYR A 262 6.08 -23.77 -5.18
CA TYR A 262 5.17 -22.62 -5.27
C TYR A 262 5.88 -21.26 -5.24
N GLY A 263 7.18 -21.23 -4.95
CA GLY A 263 7.92 -19.98 -4.77
C GLY A 263 7.82 -19.43 -3.34
N ARG A 264 8.50 -18.31 -3.11
CA ARG A 264 8.65 -17.67 -1.80
C ARG A 264 7.60 -16.60 -1.50
N ALA A 265 6.71 -16.33 -2.43
CA ALA A 265 5.50 -15.57 -2.17
C ALA A 265 4.34 -16.13 -3.01
N VAL A 266 3.13 -15.99 -2.48
CA VAL A 266 1.89 -16.27 -3.20
C VAL A 266 1.01 -15.03 -3.18
N VAL A 267 0.04 -14.94 -4.09
CA VAL A 267 -1.04 -13.97 -4.01
C VAL A 267 -2.32 -14.71 -3.69
N VAL A 268 -2.99 -14.31 -2.61
CA VAL A 268 -4.32 -14.79 -2.25
C VAL A 268 -5.31 -13.78 -2.80
N TRP A 269 -6.14 -14.20 -3.76
CA TRP A 269 -7.14 -13.35 -4.41
C TRP A 269 -8.53 -13.73 -3.96
N PHE A 270 -9.31 -12.78 -3.44
CA PHE A 270 -10.66 -13.00 -2.95
C PHE A 270 -11.70 -12.45 -3.93
N TYR A 271 -12.87 -13.07 -3.95
CA TYR A 271 -14.06 -12.59 -4.63
C TYR A 271 -15.31 -13.09 -3.91
N GLU A 272 -16.40 -12.34 -4.03
CA GLU A 272 -17.74 -12.78 -3.64
C GLU A 272 -18.40 -13.43 -4.87
N TYR A 273 -19.04 -14.57 -4.65
CA TYR A 273 -19.68 -15.35 -5.69
C TYR A 273 -21.16 -15.00 -5.80
N ASP A 274 -21.57 -14.55 -6.97
CA ASP A 274 -22.98 -14.37 -7.34
C ASP A 274 -23.25 -15.19 -8.60
N PRO A 275 -24.14 -16.22 -8.55
CA PRO A 275 -24.39 -17.08 -9.70
C PRO A 275 -24.80 -16.31 -10.95
N GLY A 276 -24.22 -16.70 -12.08
CA GLY A 276 -24.44 -16.02 -13.36
C GLY A 276 -23.78 -16.75 -14.52
N ASP A 277 -23.68 -16.07 -15.65
CA ASP A 277 -22.94 -16.58 -16.80
C ASP A 277 -21.44 -16.53 -16.51
N SER A 278 -20.68 -17.50 -17.01
CA SER A 278 -19.24 -17.52 -16.80
C SER A 278 -18.52 -16.52 -17.71
N GLU A 279 -17.56 -15.80 -17.14
CA GLU A 279 -16.60 -14.97 -17.87
C GLU A 279 -15.16 -15.32 -17.48
N SER A 280 -14.21 -14.91 -18.33
CA SER A 280 -12.78 -15.04 -18.04
C SER A 280 -12.21 -13.70 -17.63
N ARG A 281 -11.75 -13.57 -16.39
CA ARG A 281 -11.02 -12.40 -15.91
C ARG A 281 -9.52 -12.63 -16.03
N THR A 282 -8.79 -11.55 -16.27
CA THR A 282 -7.33 -11.58 -16.36
C THR A 282 -6.75 -10.46 -15.52
N SER A 283 -5.82 -10.81 -14.61
CA SER A 283 -5.07 -9.83 -13.81
C SER A 283 -3.58 -10.11 -13.84
N SER A 284 -2.81 -9.04 -13.72
CA SER A 284 -1.37 -9.11 -13.52
C SER A 284 -1.07 -9.40 -12.05
N VAL A 285 -0.37 -10.49 -11.78
CA VAL A 285 -0.01 -10.96 -10.45
C VAL A 285 1.51 -11.02 -10.34
N SER A 286 2.07 -10.37 -9.33
CA SER A 286 3.51 -10.38 -9.05
C SER A 286 3.80 -11.22 -7.81
N VAL A 287 4.68 -12.21 -7.95
CA VAL A 287 5.09 -13.16 -6.88
C VAL A 287 6.60 -13.33 -6.88
N LYS A 288 7.19 -13.80 -5.78
CA LYS A 288 8.62 -14.13 -5.70
C LYS A 288 8.82 -15.61 -5.98
N ASP A 289 9.71 -15.94 -6.93
CA ASP A 289 10.10 -17.33 -7.20
C ASP A 289 10.93 -17.95 -6.05
N ALA A 290 11.31 -19.22 -6.17
CA ALA A 290 12.11 -19.92 -5.16
C ALA A 290 13.49 -19.26 -4.93
N ALA A 291 14.03 -18.57 -5.94
CA ALA A 291 15.29 -17.83 -5.85
C ALA A 291 15.10 -16.40 -5.29
N GLY A 292 13.85 -15.97 -5.07
CA GLY A 292 13.48 -14.65 -4.55
C GLY A 292 13.33 -13.56 -5.61
N ASN A 293 13.38 -13.89 -6.91
CA ASN A 293 13.14 -12.90 -7.96
C ASN A 293 11.65 -12.63 -8.11
N THR A 294 11.27 -11.38 -8.31
CA THR A 294 9.90 -11.02 -8.65
C THR A 294 9.58 -11.46 -10.07
N GLN A 295 8.55 -12.28 -10.21
CA GLN A 295 7.96 -12.72 -11.46
C GLN A 295 6.55 -12.11 -11.56
N THR A 296 6.26 -11.47 -12.69
CA THR A 296 4.93 -10.93 -12.98
C THR A 296 4.28 -11.77 -14.06
N PHE A 297 3.06 -12.23 -13.78
CA PHE A 297 2.31 -13.09 -14.66
C PHE A 297 0.94 -12.50 -14.96
N SER A 298 0.49 -12.67 -16.20
CA SER A 298 -0.92 -12.56 -16.51
C SER A 298 -1.61 -13.87 -16.10
N ARG A 299 -2.56 -13.81 -15.17
CA ARG A 299 -3.33 -14.97 -14.72
C ARG A 299 -4.76 -14.79 -15.17
N THR A 300 -5.28 -15.79 -15.87
CA THR A 300 -6.67 -15.83 -16.32
C THR A 300 -7.42 -16.86 -15.51
N TRP A 301 -8.59 -16.49 -14.99
CA TRP A 301 -9.46 -17.41 -14.27
C TRP A 301 -10.91 -17.19 -14.66
N THR A 302 -11.71 -18.23 -14.50
CA THR A 302 -13.14 -18.22 -14.82
C THR A 302 -13.94 -17.96 -13.56
N VAL A 303 -14.82 -16.97 -13.62
CA VAL A 303 -15.74 -16.53 -12.56
C VAL A 303 -17.12 -16.31 -13.16
N SER A 304 -18.13 -16.12 -12.33
CA SER A 304 -19.39 -15.58 -12.80
C SER A 304 -19.24 -14.09 -13.12
N ASN A 305 -19.97 -13.62 -14.12
CA ASN A 305 -19.99 -12.21 -14.53
C ASN A 305 -20.64 -11.29 -13.50
N ASN A 306 -21.33 -11.85 -12.51
CA ASN A 306 -21.88 -11.11 -11.38
C ASN A 306 -20.94 -11.07 -10.17
N ASP A 307 -19.85 -11.85 -10.17
CA ASP A 307 -18.94 -11.97 -9.03
C ASP A 307 -18.27 -10.62 -8.69
N PHE A 308 -18.26 -10.25 -7.41
CA PHE A 308 -17.64 -9.03 -6.94
C PHE A 308 -16.18 -9.25 -6.52
N ASP A 309 -15.24 -8.54 -7.17
CA ASP A 309 -13.82 -8.67 -6.86
C ASP A 309 -13.47 -8.00 -5.52
N LEU A 310 -12.92 -8.81 -4.62
CA LEU A 310 -12.35 -8.37 -3.34
C LEU A 310 -10.82 -8.20 -3.43
N PHE A 311 -10.25 -8.36 -4.63
CA PHE A 311 -8.83 -8.24 -4.97
C PHE A 311 -7.90 -9.21 -4.24
N GLY A 312 -6.62 -9.14 -4.58
CA GLY A 312 -5.58 -10.00 -4.01
C GLY A 312 -4.52 -9.26 -3.21
N SER A 313 -3.88 -10.00 -2.31
CA SER A 313 -2.76 -9.51 -1.51
C SER A 313 -1.59 -10.51 -1.58
N PRO A 314 -0.33 -10.03 -1.74
CA PRO A 314 0.83 -10.88 -1.66
C PRO A 314 1.12 -11.30 -0.22
N VAL A 315 1.48 -12.56 -0.05
CA VAL A 315 1.88 -13.20 1.21
C VAL A 315 3.28 -13.75 0.99
N ASP A 316 4.23 -13.37 1.85
CA ASP A 316 5.61 -13.87 1.78
C ASP A 316 5.75 -15.12 2.66
N PHE A 317 6.54 -16.10 2.21
CA PHE A 317 6.76 -17.37 2.91
C PHE A 317 7.29 -17.21 4.35
N CYS A 318 8.05 -16.14 4.58
CA CYS A 318 8.66 -15.85 5.88
C CYS A 318 7.86 -14.87 6.73
N ASP A 319 6.64 -14.52 6.34
CA ASP A 319 5.75 -13.76 7.19
C ASP A 319 5.27 -14.60 8.37
N ASP A 320 5.20 -13.98 9.56
CA ASP A 320 4.76 -14.60 10.82
C ASP A 320 3.38 -15.29 10.65
N ALA A 321 3.37 -16.60 10.89
CA ALA A 321 2.19 -17.46 10.70
C ALA A 321 1.78 -18.18 12.00
N THR A 322 2.48 -17.92 13.10
CA THR A 322 2.23 -18.53 14.40
C THR A 322 2.07 -17.49 15.52
N GLY A 323 1.33 -17.88 16.57
CA GLY A 323 1.30 -17.13 17.83
C GLY A 323 0.58 -15.78 17.80
N SER A 324 0.99 -14.89 18.70
CA SER A 324 0.38 -13.56 18.92
C SER A 324 0.73 -12.52 17.85
N ASN A 325 1.68 -12.83 16.96
CA ASN A 325 2.19 -11.91 15.94
C ASN A 325 1.61 -12.21 14.55
N LEU A 326 0.49 -12.95 14.48
CA LEU A 326 -0.15 -13.30 13.22
C LEU A 326 -0.29 -12.04 12.33
N LYS A 327 0.36 -12.08 11.16
CA LYS A 327 0.25 -11.01 10.19
C LYS A 327 -1.15 -10.97 9.58
N ILE A 328 -1.73 -9.78 9.58
CA ILE A 328 -2.99 -9.48 8.89
C ILE A 328 -2.68 -8.83 7.55
N TYR A 329 -3.23 -9.42 6.50
CA TYR A 329 -3.11 -8.94 5.13
C TYR A 329 -4.35 -8.15 4.76
N THR A 330 -4.20 -7.16 3.88
CA THR A 330 -5.30 -6.42 3.29
C THR A 330 -5.19 -6.44 1.77
N THR A 331 -6.33 -6.55 1.10
CA THR A 331 -6.49 -6.37 -0.34
C THR A 331 -6.94 -4.95 -0.71
N GLY A 332 -7.18 -4.10 0.31
CA GLY A 332 -7.84 -2.80 0.18
C GLY A 332 -9.38 -2.86 0.24
N ARG A 333 -9.97 -4.07 0.12
CA ARG A 333 -11.42 -4.31 0.26
C ARG A 333 -11.75 -5.38 1.29
N PHE A 334 -10.78 -6.26 1.55
CA PHE A 334 -10.91 -7.43 2.38
C PHE A 334 -9.63 -7.62 3.19
N GLN A 335 -9.76 -8.13 4.41
CA GLN A 335 -8.65 -8.40 5.31
C GLN A 335 -8.69 -9.86 5.74
N PHE A 336 -7.51 -10.46 5.90
CA PHE A 336 -7.40 -11.87 6.29
C PHE A 336 -6.12 -12.18 7.05
N GLY A 337 -6.13 -13.26 7.82
CA GLY A 337 -4.96 -13.81 8.51
C GLY A 337 -4.74 -15.27 8.14
N MET A 338 -3.47 -15.64 7.93
CA MET A 338 -3.05 -17.01 7.59
C MET A 338 -2.16 -17.60 8.67
N THR A 339 -2.56 -18.74 9.23
CA THR A 339 -1.82 -19.43 10.29
C THR A 339 -1.25 -20.76 9.82
N ILE A 340 -0.25 -21.26 10.56
CA ILE A 340 0.20 -22.65 10.49
C ILE A 340 0.13 -23.26 11.89
N ASP A 341 -0.39 -24.49 12.00
CA ASP A 341 -0.48 -25.19 13.28
C ASP A 341 0.94 -25.50 13.79
N ALA A 342 1.31 -24.99 14.96
CA ALA A 342 2.62 -25.21 15.58
C ALA A 342 2.94 -26.69 15.91
#